data_AF-A0A6B3CYE1-F1
#
_entry.id   AF-A0A6B3CYE1-F1
#
_cell.length_a   1.000
_cell.length_b   1.000
_cell.length_c   1.000
_cell.angle_alpha   90.00
_cell.angle_beta   90.00
_cell.angle_gamma   90.00
#
_symmetry.space_group_name_H-M   'P 1'
#
loop_
_entity.id
_entity.type
_entity.pdbx_description
1 polymer ?
#
loop_
_entity_poly.entity_id
_entity_poly.type
_entity_poly.pdbx_seq_one_letter_code
_entity_poly.pdbx_strand_id
1 'polypeptide(L)'
;ATADDLRWWAGWTKTQVKRVLTALKPVEVDLDGTTGLLLPDDLEETEKPEPWAALLPALDSTPMGWHERDWFLGDHGPRLFDRAGNIGPSLWW
;
A
#
# COMPACT_ATOMS: atom_id res chain seq x y z
N ALA A 1 -0.21 -5.16 -3.26
CA ALA A 1 0.62 -4.99 -2.05
C ALA A 1 1.64 -6.12 -1.93
N THR A 2 2.72 -5.92 -1.19
CA THR A 2 3.70 -6.99 -0.93
C THR A 2 3.30 -7.83 0.29
N ALA A 3 3.94 -8.99 0.47
CA ALA A 3 3.78 -9.77 1.70
C ALA A 3 4.26 -9.02 2.96
N ASP A 4 5.25 -8.13 2.81
CA ASP A 4 5.77 -7.33 3.92
C ASP A 4 4.84 -6.16 4.29
N ASP A 5 4.14 -5.56 3.32
CA ASP A 5 3.07 -4.58 3.62
C ASP A 5 1.98 -5.23 4.48
N LEU A 6 1.50 -6.42 4.09
CA LEU A 6 0.51 -7.18 4.86
C LEU A 6 1.02 -7.49 6.27
N ARG A 7 2.28 -7.90 6.39
CA ARG A 7 2.92 -8.19 7.67
C ARG A 7 2.94 -6.96 8.57
N TRP A 8 3.39 -5.83 8.03
CA TRP A 8 3.54 -4.58 8.76
C TRP A 8 2.19 -4.02 9.17
N TRP A 9 1.27 -3.87 8.22
CA TRP A 9 -0.03 -3.25 8.45
C TRP A 9 -0.87 -4.04 9.45
N ALA A 10 -0.90 -5.37 9.34
CA ALA A 10 -1.67 -6.22 10.24
C ALA A 10 -0.97 -6.51 11.58
N GLY A 11 0.28 -6.08 11.76
CA GLY A 11 1.09 -6.42 12.94
C GLY A 11 1.35 -7.91 13.07
N TRP A 12 1.42 -8.64 11.96
CA TRP A 12 1.53 -10.09 11.94
C TRP A 12 2.98 -10.59 11.96
N THR A 13 3.16 -11.80 12.47
CA THR A 13 4.40 -12.56 12.29
C THR A 13 4.49 -13.12 10.87
N LYS A 14 5.71 -13.42 10.39
CA LYS A 14 5.93 -14.09 9.09
C LYS A 14 5.15 -15.41 8.98
N THR A 15 5.01 -16.16 10.09
CA THR A 15 4.25 -17.40 10.13
C THR A 15 2.76 -17.18 9.88
N GLN A 16 2.17 -16.14 10.49
CA GLN A 16 0.77 -15.78 10.25
C GLN A 16 0.54 -15.38 8.80
N VAL A 17 1.41 -14.52 8.24
CA VAL A 17 1.36 -14.13 6.82
C VAL A 17 1.41 -15.36 5.93
N LYS A 18 2.43 -16.23 6.10
CA LYS A 18 2.56 -17.46 5.31
C LYS A 18 1.31 -18.34 5.37
N ARG A 19 0.74 -18.54 6.56
CA ARG A 19 -0.48 -19.34 6.74
C ARG A 19 -1.66 -18.75 5.95
N VAL A 20 -1.85 -17.44 6.01
CA VAL A 20 -2.93 -16.75 5.29
C VAL A 20 -2.70 -16.82 3.78
N LEU A 21 -1.49 -16.55 3.30
CA LEU A 21 -1.18 -16.61 1.87
C LEU A 21 -1.33 -18.04 1.31
N THR A 22 -0.98 -19.08 2.07
CA THR A 22 -1.27 -20.48 1.68
C THR A 22 -2.76 -20.75 1.56
N ALA A 23 -3.59 -20.19 2.43
CA ALA A 23 -5.04 -20.37 2.38
C ALA A 23 -5.69 -19.58 1.23
N LEU A 24 -5.27 -18.33 1.02
CA LEU A 24 -5.80 -17.44 -0.01
C LEU A 24 -5.31 -17.80 -1.43
N LYS A 25 -4.12 -18.43 -1.53
CA LYS A 25 -3.47 -18.77 -2.80
C LYS A 25 -3.44 -17.58 -3.78
N PRO A 26 -2.92 -16.41 -3.36
CA PRO A 26 -2.91 -15.22 -4.19
C PRO A 26 -2.08 -15.44 -5.47
N VAL A 27 -2.35 -14.60 -6.46
CA VAL A 27 -1.53 -14.52 -7.67
C VAL A 27 -0.39 -13.54 -7.41
N GLU A 28 0.83 -13.97 -7.73
CA GLU A 28 2.00 -13.11 -7.70
C GLU A 28 2.05 -12.25 -8.97
N VAL A 29 2.27 -10.95 -8.80
CA VAL A 29 2.40 -9.98 -9.89
C VAL A 29 3.68 -9.16 -9.73
N ASP A 30 4.16 -8.57 -10.82
CA ASP A 30 5.30 -7.67 -10.76
C ASP A 30 4.84 -6.23 -10.47
N LEU A 31 5.43 -5.61 -9.44
CA LEU A 31 5.27 -4.21 -9.07
C LEU A 31 6.61 -3.51 -9.32
N ASP A 32 6.98 -3.38 -10.59
CA ASP A 32 8.24 -2.77 -11.05
C ASP A 32 9.50 -3.37 -10.40
N GLY A 33 9.60 -4.71 -10.40
CA GLY A 33 10.73 -5.46 -9.84
C GLY A 33 10.51 -5.97 -8.42
N THR A 34 9.37 -5.66 -7.80
CA THR A 34 8.97 -6.19 -6.49
C THR A 34 7.76 -7.11 -6.62
N THR A 35 7.78 -8.29 -5.97
CA THR A 35 6.64 -9.21 -6.01
C THR A 35 5.44 -8.66 -5.22
N GLY A 36 4.38 -8.33 -5.94
CA GLY A 36 3.06 -8.02 -5.42
C GLY A 36 2.15 -9.23 -5.35
N LEU A 37 1.05 -9.08 -4.62
CA LEU A 37 0.02 -10.09 -4.43
C LEU A 37 -1.35 -9.53 -4.82
N LEU A 38 -2.10 -10.29 -5.62
CA LEU A 38 -3.52 -10.08 -5.93
C LEU A 38 -4.36 -11.29 -5.47
N LEU A 39 -5.65 -11.05 -5.21
CA LEU A 39 -6.58 -12.16 -5.01
C LEU A 39 -6.83 -12.87 -6.36
N PRO A 40 -7.04 -14.20 -6.38
CA PRO A 40 -7.24 -14.94 -7.63
C PRO A 40 -8.43 -14.46 -8.47
N ASP A 41 -9.42 -13.88 -7.81
CA ASP A 41 -10.67 -13.41 -8.43
C ASP A 41 -10.66 -11.88 -8.67
N ASP A 42 -9.52 -11.21 -8.46
CA ASP A 42 -9.34 -9.76 -8.58
C ASP A 42 -8.14 -9.44 -9.49
N LEU A 43 -8.22 -9.92 -10.72
CA LEU A 43 -7.17 -9.79 -11.75
C LEU A 43 -7.55 -8.80 -12.86
N GLU A 44 -8.77 -8.25 -12.80
CA GLU A 44 -9.23 -7.28 -13.78
C GLU A 44 -8.45 -5.97 -13.59
N GLU A 45 -7.94 -5.43 -14.70
CA GLU A 45 -7.24 -4.14 -14.65
C GLU A 45 -8.22 -3.05 -14.24
N THR A 46 -7.84 -2.25 -13.25
CA THR A 46 -8.60 -1.06 -12.88
C THR A 46 -8.46 0.00 -13.98
N GLU A 47 -9.58 0.47 -14.51
CA GLU A 47 -9.58 1.54 -15.51
C GLU A 47 -8.87 2.79 -14.96
N LYS A 48 -7.99 3.37 -15.77
CA LYS A 48 -7.26 4.57 -15.39
C LYS A 48 -8.26 5.74 -15.26
N PRO A 49 -8.32 6.42 -14.10
CA PRO A 49 -9.25 7.53 -13.93
C PRO A 49 -8.84 8.74 -14.80
N GLU A 50 -9.82 9.58 -15.14
CA GLU A 50 -9.53 10.94 -15.63
C GLU A 50 -8.78 11.75 -14.55
N PRO A 51 -7.96 12.75 -14.91
CA PRO A 51 -7.24 13.56 -13.93
C PRO A 51 -8.18 14.21 -12.90
N TRP A 52 -7.89 14.02 -11.61
CA TRP A 52 -8.72 14.50 -10.52
C TRP A 52 -7.87 14.87 -9.31
N ALA A 53 -8.39 15.73 -8.43
CA ALA A 53 -7.72 16.11 -7.20
C ALA A 53 -8.43 15.53 -5.97
N ALA A 54 -7.67 15.09 -4.98
CA ALA A 54 -8.18 14.63 -3.69
C ALA A 54 -7.65 15.48 -2.54
N LEU A 55 -8.54 15.86 -1.60
CA LEU A 55 -8.13 16.37 -0.29
C LEU A 55 -8.30 15.24 0.71
N LEU A 56 -7.18 14.64 1.14
CA LEU A 56 -7.19 13.55 2.09
C LEU A 56 -7.02 14.10 3.52
N PRO A 57 -7.82 13.61 4.48
CA PRO A 57 -7.67 13.99 5.88
C PRO A 57 -6.33 13.51 6.45
N ALA A 58 -5.97 14.02 7.63
CA ALA A 58 -4.87 13.42 8.40
C ALA A 58 -5.17 11.93 8.66
N LEU A 59 -4.12 11.11 8.68
CA LEU A 59 -4.20 9.66 8.88
C LEU A 59 -5.02 8.89 7.81
N ASP A 60 -5.21 9.46 6.61
CA ASP A 60 -5.87 8.74 5.52
C ASP A 60 -5.18 7.40 5.19
N SER A 61 -5.96 6.36 4.90
CA SER A 61 -5.44 5.03 4.63
C SER A 61 -4.59 4.94 3.37
N THR A 62 -4.76 5.87 2.42
CA THR A 62 -4.01 5.88 1.16
C THR A 62 -2.49 5.93 1.40
N PRO A 63 -1.95 6.93 2.12
CA PRO A 63 -0.53 6.95 2.51
C PRO A 63 -0.20 6.14 3.77
N MET A 64 -1.16 5.88 4.67
CA MET A 64 -0.91 5.15 5.91
C MET A 64 -0.92 3.62 5.75
N GLY A 65 -1.43 3.11 4.62
CA GLY A 65 -1.63 1.68 4.36
C GLY A 65 -0.40 0.89 3.93
N TRP A 66 0.73 1.57 3.67
CA TRP A 66 1.91 0.98 3.06
C TRP A 66 3.14 1.12 3.95
N HIS A 67 4.01 0.11 3.93
CA HIS A 67 5.30 0.15 4.62
C HIS A 67 6.30 1.01 3.83
N GLU A 68 6.48 0.69 2.55
CA GLU A 68 7.30 1.46 1.60
C GLU A 68 6.42 2.47 0.87
N ARG A 69 6.81 3.75 0.89
CA ARG A 69 5.97 4.86 0.38
C ARG A 69 6.64 5.71 -0.70
N ASP A 70 7.93 5.46 -0.96
CA ASP A 70 8.72 6.28 -1.86
C ASP A 70 8.20 6.25 -3.30
N TRP A 71 7.56 5.15 -3.72
CA TRP A 71 7.01 4.96 -5.07
C TRP A 71 5.87 5.93 -5.43
N PHE A 72 5.16 6.50 -4.45
CA PHE A 72 4.09 7.48 -4.70
C PHE A 72 4.29 8.82 -4.02
N LEU A 73 5.15 8.92 -3.00
CA LEU A 73 5.43 10.20 -2.33
C LEU A 73 6.70 10.88 -2.85
N GLY A 74 7.66 10.10 -3.37
CA GLY A 74 8.99 10.59 -3.73
C GLY A 74 9.60 11.48 -2.62
N ASP A 75 10.20 12.59 -3.03
CA ASP A 75 10.87 13.54 -2.12
C ASP A 75 9.93 14.28 -1.16
N HIS A 76 8.60 14.15 -1.31
CA HIS A 76 7.64 14.80 -0.43
C HIS A 76 7.51 14.12 0.93
N GLY A 77 7.82 12.82 1.03
CA GLY A 77 7.62 12.00 2.23
C GLY A 77 8.04 12.69 3.54
N PRO A 78 9.30 13.15 3.68
CA PRO A 78 9.79 13.77 4.93
C PRO A 78 9.02 15.02 5.40
N ARG A 79 8.24 15.66 4.53
CA ARG A 79 7.43 16.85 4.87
C ARG A 79 5.98 16.52 5.23
N LEU A 80 5.52 15.31 4.91
CA LEU A 80 4.12 14.91 5.08
C LEU A 80 3.86 14.20 6.41
N PHE A 81 4.90 13.61 7.02
CA PHE A 81 4.77 12.85 8.26
C PHE A 81 5.38 13.57 9.47
N ASP A 82 4.74 13.40 10.63
CA ASP A 82 5.32 13.78 11.91
C ASP A 82 6.41 12.77 12.36
N ARG A 83 7.04 13.04 13.52
CA ARG A 83 8.06 12.16 14.11
C ARG A 83 7.53 10.78 14.50
N ALA A 84 6.22 10.64 14.74
CA ALA A 84 5.59 9.37 15.04
C ALA A 84 5.20 8.58 13.77
N GLY A 85 5.42 9.15 12.58
CA GLY A 85 5.10 8.53 11.30
C GLY A 85 3.64 8.70 10.88
N ASN A 86 2.92 9.67 11.47
CA ASN A 86 1.54 10.00 11.10
C ASN A 86 1.52 11.04 9.99
N ILE A 87 0.73 10.81 8.95
CA ILE A 87 0.55 11.81 7.89
C ILE A 87 -0.39 12.94 8.36
N GLY A 88 -0.05 14.18 8.00
CA GLY A 88 -0.98 15.30 8.04
C GLY A 88 -2.00 15.28 6.88
N PRO A 89 -2.93 16.25 6.82
CA PRO A 89 -3.81 16.42 5.66
C PRO A 89 -2.99 16.67 4.39
N SER A 90 -3.43 16.11 3.27
CA SER A 90 -2.68 16.14 2.01
C SER A 90 -3.57 16.40 0.79
N LEU A 91 -2.97 16.99 -0.25
CA LEU A 91 -3.60 17.22 -1.56
C LEU A 91 -2.93 16.32 -2.59
N TRP A 92 -3.74 15.60 -3.36
CA TRP A 92 -3.31 14.62 -4.36
C TRP A 92 -3.84 15.01 -5.73
N TRP A 93 -3.09 14.66 -6.77
CA TRP A 93 -3.33 14.98 -8.18
C TRP A 93 -2.79 13.86 -9.07
#